data_AF-A0A0F9Q8B6-F1
#
_entry.id   AF-A0A0F9Q8B6-F1
#
_cell.length_a   1.000
_cell.length_b   1.000
_cell.length_c   1.000
_cell.angle_alpha   90.00
_cell.angle_beta   90.00
_cell.angle_gamma   90.00
#
_symmetry.space_group_name_H-M   'P 1'
#
loop_
_entity.id
_entity.type
_entity.pdbx_description
1 polymer ?
#
loop_
_entity_poly.entity_id
_entity_poly.type
_entity_poly.pdbx_seq_one_letter_code
_entity_poly.pdbx_strand_id
1 'polypeptide(L)'
;MPEPLLKAGYHEASYEDESGRKFAVLLPPGVPDEDARMGIMLGPIVDLADVGLPLPLEIRLHNGLFSRRIFTYDDARRRPADVHGALMAALKIDAVKVIESYHVAGVD
;
A
#
# COMPACT_ATOMS: atom_id res chain seq x y z
N MET A 1 14.87 6.32 3.43
CA MET A 1 15.63 6.75 2.23
C MET A 1 17.12 6.59 2.52
N PRO A 2 17.91 5.98 1.61
CA PRO A 2 19.35 5.85 1.79
C PRO A 2 20.03 7.22 1.86
N GLU A 3 20.88 7.47 2.85
CA GLU A 3 21.62 8.74 3.01
C GLU A 3 22.39 9.21 1.75
N PRO A 4 22.97 8.33 0.91
CA PRO A 4 23.67 8.76 -0.31
C PRO A 4 22.77 9.48 -1.32
N LEU A 5 21.50 9.07 -1.43
CA LEU A 5 20.56 9.64 -2.41
C LEU A 5 20.03 11.01 -1.98
N LEU A 6 19.85 11.19 -0.66
CA LEU A 6 19.55 12.50 -0.05
C LEU A 6 20.62 13.52 -0.35
N LYS A 7 21.90 13.16 -0.18
CA LYS A 7 23.03 14.05 -0.48
C LYS A 7 23.14 14.38 -1.96
N ALA A 8 22.64 13.50 -2.82
CA ALA A 8 22.59 13.71 -4.26
C ALA A 8 21.38 14.55 -4.72
N GLY A 9 20.50 14.99 -3.80
CA GLY A 9 19.36 15.89 -4.08
C GLY A 9 18.13 15.20 -4.68
N TYR A 10 18.01 13.88 -4.54
CA TYR A 10 16.80 13.16 -4.97
C TYR A 10 15.60 13.55 -4.10
N HIS A 11 14.42 13.55 -4.70
CA HIS A 11 13.15 13.74 -3.99
C HIS A 11 12.18 12.60 -4.26
N GLU A 12 11.23 12.44 -3.35
CA GLU A 12 10.17 11.44 -3.46
C GLU A 12 8.98 12.03 -4.20
N ALA A 13 8.43 11.26 -5.14
CA ALA A 13 7.18 11.57 -5.84
C ALA A 13 6.28 10.33 -5.85
N SER A 14 5.01 10.51 -6.23
CA SER A 14 4.06 9.40 -6.34
C SER A 14 3.24 9.47 -7.60
N TYR A 15 2.89 8.32 -8.16
CA TYR A 15 1.96 8.21 -9.28
C TYR A 15 0.90 7.13 -9.04
N GLU A 16 -0.17 7.22 -9.82
CA GLU A 16 -1.24 6.20 -9.88
C GLU A 16 -1.18 5.49 -11.25
N ASP A 17 -1.27 4.16 -11.22
CA ASP A 17 -1.36 3.35 -12.44
C ASP A 17 -2.80 3.30 -13.00
N GLU A 18 -2.98 2.61 -14.13
CA GLU A 18 -4.28 2.48 -14.79
C GLU A 18 -5.32 1.70 -13.98
N SER A 19 -4.85 0.90 -12.99
CA SER A 19 -5.70 0.13 -12.08
C SER A 19 -6.04 0.89 -10.79
N GLY A 20 -5.52 2.11 -10.61
CA GLY A 20 -5.71 2.90 -9.40
C GLY A 20 -4.76 2.55 -8.26
N ARG A 21 -3.67 1.81 -8.52
CA ARG A 21 -2.63 1.50 -7.52
C ARG A 21 -1.67 2.68 -7.42
N LYS A 22 -1.33 3.06 -6.18
CA LYS A 22 -0.39 4.14 -5.89
C LYS A 22 1.01 3.61 -5.67
N PHE A 23 2.00 4.28 -6.25
CA PHE A 23 3.42 3.96 -6.13
C PHE A 23 4.19 5.19 -5.69
N ALA A 24 5.17 4.99 -4.83
CA ALA A 24 6.17 5.96 -4.46
C ALA A 24 7.44 5.67 -5.24
N VAL A 25 8.09 6.73 -5.72
CA VAL A 25 9.34 6.68 -6.48
C VAL A 25 10.32 7.72 -5.98
N LEU A 26 11.60 7.56 -6.33
CA LEU A 26 12.60 8.61 -6.24
C LEU A 26 12.86 9.20 -7.63
N LEU A 27 12.86 10.53 -7.68
CA LEU A 27 13.24 11.29 -8.84
C LEU A 27 14.59 11.99 -8.60
N PRO A 28 15.45 12.08 -9.63
CA PRO A 28 16.66 12.89 -9.56
C PRO A 28 16.34 14.38 -9.33
N PRO A 29 17.33 15.17 -8.86
CA PRO A 29 17.17 16.60 -8.67
C PRO A 29 16.71 17.30 -9.95
N GLY A 30 15.71 18.18 -9.82
CA GLY A 30 15.23 19.02 -10.92
C GLY A 30 14.28 18.31 -11.90
N VAL A 31 13.96 17.04 -11.69
CA VAL A 31 12.93 16.33 -12.47
C VAL A 31 11.55 16.62 -11.87
N PRO A 32 10.54 17.02 -12.64
CA PRO A 32 9.20 17.29 -12.12
C PRO A 32 8.46 16.01 -11.72
N ASP A 33 7.51 16.13 -10.79
CA ASP A 33 6.70 15.00 -10.30
C ASP A 33 5.83 14.35 -11.40
N GLU A 34 5.57 15.06 -12.49
CA GLU A 34 4.86 14.53 -13.67
C GLU A 34 5.60 13.33 -14.29
N ASP A 35 6.93 13.28 -14.15
CA ASP A 35 7.77 12.20 -14.62
C ASP A 35 7.91 11.05 -13.60
N ALA A 36 7.09 11.04 -12.53
CA ALA A 36 7.15 10.02 -11.48
C ALA A 36 7.08 8.57 -12.01
N ARG A 37 6.43 8.31 -13.14
CA ARG A 37 6.40 6.97 -13.76
C ARG A 37 7.77 6.46 -14.21
N MET A 38 8.74 7.35 -14.42
CA MET A 38 10.11 7.03 -14.82
C MET A 38 11.08 6.97 -13.63
N GLY A 39 10.59 7.23 -12.42
CA GLY A 39 11.41 7.27 -11.21
C GLY A 39 11.85 5.88 -10.73
N ILE A 40 12.80 5.88 -9.79
CA ILE A 40 13.27 4.65 -9.14
C ILE A 40 12.21 4.21 -8.13
N MET A 41 11.62 3.04 -8.33
CA MET A 41 10.54 2.55 -7.47
C MET A 41 10.98 2.39 -6.00
N LEU A 42 10.24 3.03 -5.10
CA LEU A 42 10.35 2.81 -3.65
C LEU A 42 9.36 1.73 -3.20
N GLY A 43 8.12 1.82 -3.67
CA GLY A 43 7.08 0.81 -3.47
C GLY A 43 5.67 1.41 -3.24
N PRO A 44 4.70 0.61 -2.78
CA PRO A 44 4.79 -0.82 -2.52
C PRO A 44 5.23 -1.59 -3.76
N ILE A 45 6.31 -2.37 -3.64
CA ILE A 45 6.82 -3.23 -4.72
C ILE A 45 6.16 -4.62 -4.73
N VAL A 46 5.21 -4.84 -3.83
CA VAL A 46 4.67 -6.17 -3.58
C VAL A 46 3.63 -6.49 -4.66
N ASP A 47 3.85 -7.58 -5.39
CA ASP A 47 2.80 -8.21 -6.15
C ASP A 47 1.97 -9.05 -5.17
N LEU A 48 0.69 -8.71 -5.05
CA LEU A 48 -0.24 -9.38 -4.14
C LEU A 48 -0.98 -10.53 -4.85
N ALA A 49 -0.63 -10.86 -6.12
CA ALA A 49 -1.24 -11.96 -6.86
C ALA A 49 -1.20 -13.28 -6.09
N ASP A 50 -0.09 -13.57 -5.40
CA ASP A 50 0.09 -14.79 -4.62
C ASP A 50 -0.78 -14.84 -3.34
N VAL A 51 -1.34 -13.71 -2.90
CA VAL A 51 -2.27 -13.66 -1.76
C VAL A 51 -3.66 -14.17 -2.16
N GLY A 52 -3.97 -14.26 -3.45
CA GLY A 52 -5.23 -14.81 -3.95
C GLY A 52 -6.45 -13.93 -3.65
N LEU A 53 -6.26 -12.63 -3.46
CA LEU A 53 -7.36 -11.69 -3.27
C LEU A 53 -8.01 -11.32 -4.61
N PRO A 54 -9.34 -11.11 -4.66
CA PRO A 54 -9.97 -10.44 -5.79
C PRO A 54 -9.31 -9.09 -6.07
N LEU A 55 -9.09 -8.76 -7.35
CA LEU A 55 -8.40 -7.53 -7.79
C LEU A 55 -8.87 -6.24 -7.06
N PRO A 56 -10.17 -5.99 -6.81
CA PRO A 56 -10.59 -4.81 -6.06
C PRO A 56 -10.09 -4.74 -4.61
N LEU A 57 -9.94 -5.89 -3.95
CA LEU A 57 -9.38 -5.98 -2.59
C LEU A 57 -7.86 -5.85 -2.62
N GLU A 58 -7.23 -6.39 -3.66
CA GLU A 58 -5.80 -6.25 -3.91
C GLU A 58 -5.38 -4.78 -4.04
N ILE A 59 -6.08 -4.02 -4.90
CA ILE A 59 -5.83 -2.58 -5.10
C ILE A 59 -6.02 -1.81 -3.78
N ARG A 60 -7.05 -2.14 -2.98
CA ARG A 60 -7.27 -1.51 -1.68
C ARG A 60 -6.17 -1.83 -0.68
N LEU A 61 -5.72 -3.08 -0.63
CA LEU A 61 -4.62 -3.49 0.24
C LEU A 61 -3.34 -2.78 -0.17
N HIS A 62 -3.00 -2.78 -1.46
CA HIS A 62 -1.86 -2.06 -2.02
C HIS A 62 -1.87 -0.58 -1.61
N ASN A 63 -3.01 0.11 -1.82
CA ASN A 63 -3.15 1.52 -1.46
C ASN A 63 -3.12 1.75 0.07
N GLY A 64 -3.60 0.80 0.85
CA GLY A 64 -3.50 0.81 2.31
C GLY A 64 -2.06 0.66 2.82
N LEU A 65 -1.24 -0.15 2.15
CA LEU A 65 0.19 -0.26 2.42
C LEU A 65 0.92 1.02 2.01
N PHE A 66 0.61 1.56 0.83
CA PHE A 66 1.15 2.83 0.33
C PHE A 66 0.90 3.97 1.33
N SER A 67 -0.34 4.15 1.79
CA SER A 67 -0.70 5.24 2.71
C SER A 67 0.02 5.15 4.06
N ARG A 68 0.50 3.97 4.43
CA ARG A 68 1.25 3.69 5.67
C ARG A 68 2.77 3.72 5.44
N ARG A 69 3.22 4.09 4.24
CA ARG A 69 4.62 4.07 3.82
C ARG A 69 5.26 2.69 4.00
N ILE A 70 4.49 1.61 3.81
CA ILE A 70 5.00 0.23 3.82
C ILE A 70 5.33 -0.12 2.38
N PHE A 71 6.58 0.11 2.01
CA PHE A 71 7.00 0.01 0.62
C PHE A 71 7.80 -1.26 0.34
N THR A 72 8.48 -1.79 1.37
CA THR A 72 9.41 -2.92 1.25
C THR A 72 9.08 -4.07 2.18
N TYR A 73 9.72 -5.23 1.98
CA TYR A 73 9.63 -6.37 2.89
C TYR A 73 10.07 -6.02 4.31
N ASP A 74 11.16 -5.26 4.47
CA ASP A 74 11.67 -4.92 5.80
C ASP A 74 10.75 -3.95 6.54
N ASP A 75 10.08 -3.04 5.82
CA ASP A 75 8.98 -2.23 6.38
C ASP A 75 7.86 -3.10 6.93
N ALA A 76 7.37 -4.05 6.11
CA ALA A 76 6.27 -4.94 6.47
C ALA A 76 6.64 -5.83 7.66
N ARG A 77 7.86 -6.37 7.67
CA ARG A 77 8.39 -7.20 8.75
C ARG A 77 8.54 -6.44 10.06
N ARG A 78 8.96 -5.17 10.02
CA ARG A 78 9.12 -4.32 11.21
C ARG A 78 7.81 -3.77 11.73
N ARG A 79 6.79 -3.64 10.87
CA ARG A 79 5.49 -3.04 11.20
C ARG A 79 4.32 -3.98 10.90
N PRO A 80 4.29 -5.21 11.49
CA PRO A 80 3.25 -6.18 11.20
C PRO A 80 1.85 -5.70 11.60
N ALA A 81 1.74 -4.86 12.65
CA ALA A 81 0.47 -4.26 13.07
C ALA A 81 -0.10 -3.33 11.99
N ASP A 82 0.73 -2.56 11.30
CA ASP A 82 0.30 -1.66 10.23
C ASP A 82 -0.12 -2.44 8.98
N VAL A 83 0.58 -3.54 8.68
CA VAL A 83 0.20 -4.49 7.61
C VAL A 83 -1.17 -5.09 7.92
N HIS A 84 -1.37 -5.60 9.14
CA HIS A 84 -2.65 -6.14 9.57
C HIS A 84 -3.76 -5.08 9.50
N GLY A 85 -3.48 -3.85 9.93
CA GLY A 85 -4.42 -2.73 9.81
C GLY A 85 -4.79 -2.39 8.36
N ALA A 86 -3.82 -2.44 7.43
CA ALA A 86 -4.09 -2.27 6.00
C ALA A 86 -4.99 -3.38 5.44
N LEU A 87 -4.74 -4.63 5.85
CA LEU A 87 -5.56 -5.79 5.48
C LEU A 87 -7.00 -5.65 5.97
N MET A 88 -7.19 -5.35 7.25
CA MET A 88 -8.53 -5.16 7.82
C MET A 88 -9.28 -4.01 7.14
N ALA A 89 -8.59 -2.90 6.84
CA ALA A 89 -9.17 -1.79 6.11
C ALA A 89 -9.55 -2.14 4.67
N ALA A 90 -8.71 -2.93 3.97
CA ALA A 90 -8.96 -3.35 2.59
C ALA A 90 -10.20 -4.26 2.47
N LEU A 91 -10.30 -5.22 3.39
CA LEU A 91 -11.42 -6.16 3.46
C LEU A 91 -12.74 -5.46 3.86
N LYS A 92 -12.67 -4.25 4.44
CA LYS A 92 -13.83 -3.52 4.98
C LYS A 92 -14.73 -4.43 5.81
N ILE A 93 -14.14 -5.39 6.53
CA ILE A 93 -14.91 -6.29 7.39
C ILE A 93 -15.38 -5.43 8.55
N ASP A 94 -16.66 -5.07 8.48
CA ASP A 94 -17.35 -4.45 9.58
C ASP A 94 -17.65 -5.55 10.60
N ALA A 95 -16.82 -5.60 11.66
CA ALA A 95 -17.00 -6.55 12.74
C ALA A 95 -18.40 -6.45 13.35
N VAL A 96 -19.03 -5.27 13.33
CA VAL A 96 -20.40 -5.07 13.81
C VAL A 96 -21.38 -5.82 12.91
N LYS A 97 -21.27 -5.70 11.58
CA LYS A 97 -22.13 -6.45 10.64
C LYS A 97 -21.94 -7.96 10.73
N VAL A 98 -20.72 -8.43 11.02
CA VAL A 98 -20.47 -9.85 11.27
C VAL A 98 -21.15 -10.28 12.55
N ILE A 99 -21.07 -9.52 13.64
CA ILE A 99 -21.76 -9.86 14.90
C ILE A 99 -23.28 -9.81 14.73
N GLU A 100 -23.80 -8.79 14.03
CA GLU A 100 -25.23 -8.64 13.74
C GLU A 100 -25.78 -9.82 12.92
N SER A 101 -24.97 -10.42 12.04
CA SER A 101 -25.43 -11.58 11.26
C SER A 101 -25.64 -12.83 12.12
N TYR A 102 -24.94 -12.98 13.25
CA TYR A 102 -25.19 -14.07 14.20
C TYR A 102 -26.53 -13.87 14.94
N HIS A 103 -26.87 -12.64 15.30
CA HIS A 103 -28.16 -12.32 15.92
C HIS A 103 -29.33 -12.57 14.96
N VAL A 104 -29.19 -12.20 13.69
CA VAL A 104 -30.21 -12.47 12.66
C VAL A 104 -30.34 -13.97 12.34
N ALA A 105 -29.28 -14.75 12.51
CA ALA A 105 -29.27 -16.19 12.29
C ALA A 105 -29.91 -17.01 13.43
N GLY A 106 -30.40 -16.36 14.50
CA GLY A 106 -31.07 -17.04 15.63
C GLY A 106 -30.14 -17.92 16.46
N VAL A 107 -28.83 -17.65 16.42
CA VAL A 107 -27.84 -18.29 17.29
C VAL A 107 -27.56 -17.33 18.43
N ASP A 108 -28.39 -17.38 19.46
CA ASP A 108 -28.11 -16.80 20.78
C ASP A 108 -27.41 -17.84 21.68
#